data_AF-A0ABD5UTC2-F1
#
_entry.id   AF-A0ABD5UTC2-F1
#
_cell.length_a   1.000
_cell.length_b   1.000
_cell.length_c   1.000
_cell.angle_alpha   90.00
_cell.angle_beta   90.00
_cell.angle_gamma   90.00
#
_symmetry.space_group_name_H-M   'P 1'
#
loop_
_entity.id
_entity.type
_entity.pdbx_description
1 polymer ?
#
loop_
_entity_poly.entity_id
_entity_poly.type
_entity_poly.pdbx_seq_one_letter_code
_entity_poly.pdbx_strand_id
1 'polypeptide(L)' 'MSKRREACGRCGLSSVVDASNDGDSDPFGDERIKVSEEDARRISPSAWIAGVVERLDDAAMGLTYRR' A
#
# COMPACT_ATOMS: atom_id res chain seq x y z
N MET A 1 -17.28 -26.08 22.10
CA MET A 1 -16.24 -25.54 21.19
C MET A 1 -16.93 -24.77 20.08
N SER A 2 -16.96 -23.44 20.15
CA SER A 2 -17.57 -22.60 19.11
C SER A 2 -16.68 -22.59 17.87
N LYS A 3 -17.21 -22.93 16.69
CA LYS A 3 -16.47 -22.79 15.42
C LYS A 3 -16.24 -21.30 15.19
N ARG A 4 -14.97 -20.85 15.21
CA ARG A 4 -14.59 -19.51 14.74
C ARG A 4 -15.05 -19.36 13.30
N ARG A 5 -16.17 -18.67 13.09
CA ARG A 5 -16.68 -18.33 11.77
C ARG A 5 -16.14 -16.95 11.47
N GLU A 6 -15.06 -16.91 10.72
CA GLU A 6 -14.52 -15.67 10.18
C GLU A 6 -15.49 -15.12 9.12
N ALA A 7 -15.56 -13.81 8.97
CA ALA A 7 -16.41 -13.17 7.97
C ALA A 7 -16.09 -13.75 6.57
N CYS A 8 -17.12 -14.14 5.81
CA CYS A 8 -16.98 -14.73 4.47
C CYS A 8 -16.06 -13.87 3.60
N GLY A 9 -14.84 -14.34 3.37
CA GLY A 9 -13.77 -13.59 2.68
C GLY A 9 -12.42 -13.72 3.37
N ARG A 10 -12.40 -13.83 4.70
CA ARG A 10 -11.15 -13.97 5.47
C ARG A 10 -10.54 -15.37 5.38
N CYS A 11 -11.34 -16.42 5.25
CA CYS A 11 -10.85 -17.78 5.01
C CYS A 11 -10.15 -17.90 3.65
N GLY A 12 -10.66 -17.24 2.61
CA GLY A 12 -10.03 -17.22 1.29
C GLY A 12 -8.65 -16.57 1.34
N LEU A 13 -8.55 -15.42 2.04
CA LEU A 13 -7.27 -14.73 2.23
C LEU A 13 -6.29 -15.56 3.09
N SER A 14 -6.77 -16.15 4.19
CA SER A 14 -5.94 -16.92 5.11
C SER A 14 -5.43 -18.23 4.49
N SER A 15 -6.23 -18.91 3.68
CA SER A 15 -5.80 -20.13 2.97
C SER A 15 -4.75 -19.85 1.90
N VAL A 16 -4.83 -18.70 1.21
CA VAL A 16 -3.80 -18.30 0.24
C VAL A 16 -2.47 -17.98 0.94
N VAL A 17 -2.53 -17.28 2.08
CA VAL A 17 -1.33 -16.97 2.89
C VAL A 17 -0.71 -18.23 3.47
N ASP A 18 -1.52 -19.14 4.02
CA ASP A 18 -1.07 -20.41 4.61
C ASP A 18 -0.42 -21.32 3.55
N ALA A 19 -1.04 -21.47 2.38
CA ALA A 19 -0.47 -22.22 1.26
C ALA A 19 0.80 -21.60 0.67
N SER A 20 0.98 -20.28 0.80
CA SER A 20 2.20 -19.59 0.37
C SER A 20 3.35 -19.73 1.38
N ASN A 21 3.06 -20.09 2.63
CA ASN A 21 4.04 -20.19 3.72
C ASN A 21 4.50 -21.64 4.00
N ASP A 22 3.82 -22.64 3.42
CA ASP A 22 4.10 -24.07 3.65
C ASP A 22 5.21 -24.64 2.72
N GLY A 23 5.69 -23.84 1.75
CA GLY A 23 6.81 -24.20 0.88
C GLY A 23 8.14 -23.65 1.41
N ASP A 24 9.15 -24.50 1.55
CA ASP A 24 10.54 -24.15 1.94
C ASP A 24 11.25 -23.23 0.90
N SER A 25 10.63 -23.00 -0.26
CA SER A 25 11.05 -21.98 -1.22
C SER A 25 10.42 -20.63 -0.87
N ASP A 26 11.25 -19.60 -0.73
CA ASP A 26 10.79 -18.22 -0.66
C ASP A 26 9.77 -17.97 -1.79
N PRO A 27 8.48 -17.74 -1.47
CA PRO A 27 7.41 -17.63 -2.48
C PRO A 27 7.58 -16.39 -3.37
N PHE A 28 8.57 -15.55 -3.09
CA PHE A 28 8.89 -14.34 -3.82
C PHE A 28 10.14 -14.44 -4.69
N GLY A 29 10.90 -15.54 -4.63
CA GLY A 29 12.04 -15.87 -5.52
C GLY A 29 13.11 -14.79 -5.74
N ASP A 30 14.06 -15.08 -6.63
CA ASP A 30 15.09 -14.13 -7.08
C ASP A 30 14.58 -13.17 -8.18
N GLU A 31 13.48 -13.49 -8.86
CA GLU A 31 12.86 -12.66 -9.90
C GLU A 31 12.02 -11.53 -9.28
N ARG A 32 12.70 -10.62 -8.59
CA ARG A 32 12.11 -9.33 -8.18
C ARG A 32 12.49 -8.27 -9.19
N ILE A 33 11.50 -7.49 -9.63
CA ILE A 33 11.72 -6.10 -10.02
C ILE A 33 12.02 -5.33 -8.71
N LYS A 34 13.24 -5.46 -8.18
CA LYS A 34 13.72 -4.64 -7.05
C LYS A 34 13.90 -3.21 -7.55
N VAL A 35 12.83 -2.44 -7.48
CA VAL A 35 12.89 -1.00 -7.69
C VAL A 35 13.47 -0.39 -6.42
N SER A 36 14.47 0.48 -6.52
CA SER A 36 14.92 1.27 -5.37
C SER A 36 13.72 2.01 -4.78
N GLU A 37 13.67 2.18 -3.46
CA GLU A 37 12.61 2.98 -2.82
C GLU A 37 12.56 4.38 -3.44
N GLU A 38 13.72 4.93 -3.83
CA GLU A 38 13.86 6.22 -4.51
C GLU A 38 13.19 6.22 -5.89
N ASP A 39 13.40 5.16 -6.67
CA ASP A 39 12.77 4.99 -7.98
C ASP A 39 11.26 4.80 -7.81
N ALA A 40 10.84 3.94 -6.88
CA ALA A 40 9.43 3.72 -6.59
C ALA A 40 8.74 5.03 -6.15
N ARG A 41 9.38 5.83 -5.31
CA ARG A 41 8.90 7.14 -4.86
C ARG A 41 8.79 8.11 -6.04
N ARG A 42 9.75 8.09 -6.97
CA ARG A 42 9.78 8.94 -8.17
C ARG A 42 8.62 8.67 -9.12
N ILE A 43 8.29 7.41 -9.37
CA ILE A 43 7.16 7.02 -10.24
C ILE A 43 5.83 6.95 -9.50
N SER A 44 5.82 6.83 -8.17
CA SER A 44 4.57 6.68 -7.41
C SER A 44 3.76 7.99 -7.41
N PRO A 45 2.50 7.95 -7.91
CA PRO A 45 1.59 9.08 -7.87
C PRO A 45 1.42 9.66 -6.46
N SER A 46 1.34 8.79 -5.46
CA SER A 46 1.13 9.15 -4.06
C SER A 46 2.26 10.00 -3.46
N ALA A 47 3.50 9.87 -3.95
CA ALA A 47 4.62 10.64 -3.41
C ALA A 47 4.64 12.10 -3.83
N TRP A 48 4.19 12.42 -5.05
CA TRP A 48 4.18 13.80 -5.56
C TRP A 48 2.82 14.49 -5.41
N ILE A 49 1.71 13.73 -5.45
CA ILE A 49 0.36 14.27 -5.23
C ILE A 49 0.25 14.96 -3.87
N ALA A 50 0.88 14.41 -2.83
CA ALA A 50 0.89 15.03 -1.51
C ALA A 50 1.48 16.46 -1.54
N GLY A 51 2.61 16.65 -2.23
CA GLY A 51 3.23 17.99 -2.37
C GLY A 51 2.40 18.95 -3.24
N VAL A 52 1.73 18.45 -4.28
CA VAL A 52 0.82 19.26 -5.11
C VAL A 52 -0.40 19.72 -4.30
N VAL A 53 -1.00 18.81 -3.54
CA VAL A 53 -2.14 19.12 -2.66
C VAL A 53 -1.73 20.16 -1.63
N GLU A 54 -0.57 20.01 -0.98
CA GLU A 54 -0.08 20.98 0.01
C GLU A 54 0.11 22.38 -0.58
N ARG A 55 0.64 22.48 -1.81
CA ARG A 55 0.79 23.78 -2.51
C ARG A 55 -0.57 24.43 -2.82
N LEU A 56 -1.55 23.62 -3.21
CA LEU A 56 -2.91 24.09 -3.49
C LEU A 56 -3.62 24.52 -2.22
N ASP A 57 -3.44 23.79 -1.12
CA ASP A 57 -4.01 24.12 0.18
C ASP A 57 -3.44 25.44 0.71
N ASP A 58 -2.13 25.63 0.64
CA ASP A 58 -1.45 26.89 1.04
C ASP A 58 -1.92 28.08 0.21
N ALA A 59 -2.08 27.90 -1.12
CA ALA A 59 -2.62 28.94 -2.00
C ALA A 59 -4.09 29.27 -1.70
N ALA A 60 -4.92 28.24 -1.47
CA ALA A 60 -6.32 28.40 -1.14
C ALA A 60 -6.50 29.08 0.24
N MET A 61 -5.71 28.68 1.23
CA MET A 61 -5.71 29.24 2.57
C MET A 61 -5.22 30.69 2.55
N GLY A 62 -4.16 30.98 1.79
CA GLY A 62 -3.68 32.34 1.55
C GLY A 62 -4.69 33.23 0.83
N LEU A 63 -5.48 32.71 -0.10
CA LEU A 63 -6.56 33.49 -0.76
C LEU A 63 -7.79 33.67 0.15
N THR A 64 -8.13 32.66 0.94
CA THR A 64 -9.33 32.64 1.78
C THR A 64 -9.16 33.46 3.05
N TYR A 65 -7.99 33.37 3.69
CA TYR A 65 -7.72 34.00 4.99
C TYR A 65 -6.89 35.28 4.91
N ARG A 66 -6.38 35.66 3.73
CA ARG A 66 -5.85 37.02 3.51
C ARG A 66 -7.02 37.98 3.25
N ARG A 67 -7.75 38.27 4.31
CA ARG A 67 -8.57 39.47 4.45
C ARG A 67 -8.33 40.09 5.82
#